data_AF-A0A1F4BUW5-F1
#
_entry.id   AF-A0A1F4BUW5-F1
#
_cell.length_a   1.000
_cell.length_b   1.000
_cell.length_c   1.000
_cell.angle_alpha   90.00
_cell.angle_beta   90.00
_cell.angle_gamma   90.00
#
_symmetry.space_group_name_H-M   'P 1'
#
loop_
_entity.id
_entity.type
_entity.pdbx_description
1 polymer ?
#
loop_
_entity_poly.entity_id
_entity_poly.type
_entity_poly.pdbx_seq_one_letter_code
_entity_poly.pdbx_strand_id
1 'polypeptide(L)'
;MSTKLKMTCLALLAACAGAAYAFPTRPVSIIVPQAPGGGNDVLARTVAGKLSEYWGQPVLVDFKPGGGVIVATQYVAKSAPDGHVIGIVTSAHAINPALAMKLPYDTLKDVAPVARLGYSVIGLVVHPSLPVNDVKGLIELARQKPDALSHGSNGIGTAAHLSAELFKSMAGIKMVHVPYKGGAPLYVDMVAGRVPVAFAIMTSAMPHIRAGKLKALAVTNPRRSSVYPDYPPISATLPGYELTTWTGLMVAAGTPRDIVEKISSDAVRVANAPELRSKFAEFGYETAPLGAAQFDAFIRAEIESKGKLVRGSGAKSE
;
A
#
# COMPACT_ATOMS: atom_id res chain seq x y z
N MET A 1 -64.89 16.79 8.67
CA MET A 1 -63.69 17.50 8.17
C MET A 1 -62.37 17.11 8.84
N SER A 2 -62.35 16.16 9.81
CA SER A 2 -61.14 15.80 10.57
C SER A 2 -60.38 14.58 10.00
N THR A 3 -61.07 13.69 9.27
CA THR A 3 -60.48 12.46 8.73
C THR A 3 -59.65 12.68 7.47
N LYS A 4 -60.04 13.64 6.61
CA LYS A 4 -59.29 13.98 5.39
C LYS A 4 -57.95 14.65 5.70
N LEU A 5 -57.87 15.44 6.77
CA LEU A 5 -56.64 16.13 7.15
C LEU A 5 -55.58 15.18 7.76
N LYS A 6 -56.01 14.13 8.46
CA LYS A 6 -55.11 13.09 9.00
C LYS A 6 -54.54 12.18 7.91
N MET A 7 -55.28 11.96 6.82
CA MET A 7 -54.83 11.15 5.69
C MET A 7 -53.78 11.88 4.83
N THR A 8 -53.84 13.21 4.74
CA THR A 8 -52.85 14.03 4.01
C THR A 8 -51.50 14.13 4.73
N CYS A 9 -51.47 14.14 6.07
CA CYS A 9 -50.21 14.15 6.83
C CYS A 9 -49.43 12.82 6.75
N LEU A 10 -50.11 11.69 6.60
CA LEU A 10 -49.44 10.38 6.50
C LEU A 10 -48.80 10.16 5.11
N ALA A 11 -49.33 10.81 4.07
CA ALA A 11 -48.76 10.76 2.72
C ALA A 11 -47.47 11.59 2.56
N LEU A 12 -47.32 12.70 3.31
CA LEU A 12 -46.07 13.49 3.27
C LEU A 12 -44.89 12.79 3.97
N LEU A 13 -45.14 11.99 5.01
CA LEU A 13 -44.09 11.23 5.70
C LEU A 13 -43.57 10.03 4.87
N ALA A 14 -44.37 9.51 3.94
CA ALA A 14 -43.95 8.46 3.01
C ALA A 14 -43.10 9.01 1.83
N ALA A 15 -43.21 10.30 1.51
CA ALA A 15 -42.42 10.93 0.43
C ALA A 15 -40.96 11.22 0.83
N CYS A 16 -40.65 11.33 2.13
CA CYS A 16 -39.28 11.50 2.61
C CYS A 16 -38.49 10.19 2.73
N ALA A 17 -39.14 9.02 2.60
CA ALA A 17 -38.46 7.72 2.66
C ALA A 17 -37.81 7.31 1.31
N GLY A 18 -37.99 8.11 0.26
CA GLY A 18 -37.53 7.81 -1.11
C GLY A 18 -36.38 8.65 -1.64
N ALA A 19 -35.92 9.68 -0.90
CA ALA A 19 -34.64 10.30 -1.21
C ALA A 19 -33.55 9.39 -0.66
N ALA A 20 -33.13 8.41 -1.47
CA ALA A 20 -31.85 7.76 -1.28
C ALA A 20 -30.83 8.85 -0.89
N TYR A 21 -30.16 8.70 0.25
CA TYR A 21 -29.09 9.58 0.67
C TYR A 21 -28.11 9.69 -0.50
N ALA A 22 -28.17 10.79 -1.25
CA ALA A 22 -27.39 10.97 -2.47
C ALA A 22 -25.94 11.22 -2.07
N PHE A 23 -25.24 10.16 -1.68
CA PHE A 23 -23.83 10.24 -1.36
C PHE A 23 -23.02 10.40 -2.65
N PRO A 24 -22.07 11.35 -2.71
CA PRO A 24 -21.81 12.41 -1.74
C PRO A 24 -22.69 13.66 -1.95
N THR A 25 -23.08 14.35 -0.87
CA THR A 25 -23.88 15.60 -0.92
C THR A 25 -23.02 16.87 -0.82
N ARG A 26 -21.73 16.71 -0.53
CA ARG A 26 -20.74 17.77 -0.35
C ARG A 26 -19.36 17.24 -0.76
N PRO A 27 -18.32 18.09 -0.82
CA PRO A 27 -16.97 17.64 -1.10
C PRO A 27 -16.52 16.49 -0.18
N VAL A 28 -15.79 15.54 -0.77
CA VAL A 28 -15.17 14.41 -0.09
C VAL A 28 -13.66 14.66 0.02
N SER A 29 -13.04 14.32 1.15
CA SER A 29 -11.59 14.42 1.34
C SER A 29 -10.95 13.05 1.33
N ILE A 30 -9.90 12.88 0.52
CA ILE A 30 -8.97 11.75 0.58
C ILE A 30 -7.76 12.16 1.42
N ILE A 31 -7.57 11.45 2.54
CA ILE A 31 -6.49 11.69 3.49
C ILE A 31 -5.28 10.84 3.14
N VAL A 32 -4.16 11.49 2.81
CA VAL A 32 -2.90 10.85 2.41
C VAL A 32 -1.92 10.80 3.58
N PRO A 33 -1.34 9.64 3.92
CA PRO A 33 -0.51 9.47 5.11
C PRO A 33 0.99 9.84 4.94
N GLN A 34 1.37 10.49 3.83
CA GLN A 34 2.74 10.93 3.55
C GLN A 34 2.77 12.39 3.11
N ALA A 35 3.96 12.98 3.00
CA ALA A 35 4.12 14.30 2.39
C ALA A 35 3.80 14.24 0.87
N PRO A 36 3.42 15.38 0.24
CA PRO A 36 3.20 15.47 -1.20
C PRO A 36 4.41 15.05 -2.04
N GLY A 37 4.18 14.61 -3.28
CA GLY A 37 5.21 14.24 -4.26
C GLY A 37 5.58 12.75 -4.29
N GLY A 38 5.00 11.91 -3.42
CA GLY A 38 5.20 10.46 -3.41
C GLY A 38 4.18 9.68 -4.26
N GLY A 39 4.39 8.38 -4.45
CA GLY A 39 3.47 7.52 -5.23
C GLY A 39 2.02 7.52 -4.72
N ASN A 40 1.81 7.64 -3.40
CA ASN A 40 0.46 7.76 -2.82
C ASN A 40 -0.22 9.10 -3.14
N ASP A 41 0.53 10.19 -3.30
CA ASP A 41 -0.02 11.48 -3.75
C ASP A 41 -0.57 11.35 -5.18
N VAL A 42 0.24 10.80 -6.09
CA VAL A 42 -0.18 10.62 -7.48
C VAL A 42 -1.39 9.70 -7.59
N LEU A 43 -1.38 8.60 -6.84
CA LEU A 43 -2.53 7.69 -6.74
C LEU A 43 -3.76 8.43 -6.19
N ALA A 44 -3.63 9.19 -5.11
CA ALA A 44 -4.73 9.92 -4.48
C ALA A 44 -5.36 10.92 -5.45
N ARG A 45 -4.55 11.75 -6.12
CA ARG A 45 -5.04 12.74 -7.09
C ARG A 45 -5.71 12.10 -8.29
N THR A 46 -5.17 10.97 -8.75
CA THR A 46 -5.74 10.25 -9.88
C THR A 46 -7.09 9.63 -9.52
N VAL A 47 -7.20 9.01 -8.34
CA VAL A 47 -8.47 8.49 -7.83
C VAL A 47 -9.46 9.62 -7.57
N ALA A 48 -9.03 10.71 -6.92
CA ALA A 48 -9.85 11.87 -6.62
C ALA A 48 -10.46 12.49 -7.89
N GLY A 49 -9.66 12.68 -8.94
CA GLY A 49 -10.16 13.23 -10.21
C GLY A 49 -11.31 12.40 -10.80
N LYS A 50 -11.14 11.06 -10.85
CA LYS A 50 -12.18 10.18 -11.40
C LYS A 50 -13.40 10.03 -10.51
N LEU A 51 -13.22 9.96 -9.20
CA LEU A 51 -14.35 9.95 -8.28
C LEU A 51 -15.12 11.28 -8.34
N SER A 52 -14.44 12.41 -8.55
CA SER A 52 -15.09 13.70 -8.75
C SER A 52 -15.98 13.70 -10.00
N GLU A 53 -15.49 13.15 -11.12
CA GLU A 53 -16.27 12.96 -12.34
C GLU A 53 -17.49 12.06 -12.11
N TYR A 54 -17.32 10.94 -11.41
CA TYR A 54 -18.40 9.97 -11.16
C TYR A 54 -19.48 10.48 -10.21
N TRP A 55 -19.08 11.30 -9.23
CA TRP A 55 -19.96 11.73 -8.14
C TRP A 55 -20.55 13.13 -8.37
N GLY A 56 -20.02 13.91 -9.31
CA GLY A 56 -20.43 15.29 -9.51
C GLY A 56 -20.15 16.19 -8.31
N GLN A 57 -19.25 15.76 -7.41
CA GLN A 57 -18.82 16.50 -6.22
C GLN A 57 -17.29 16.55 -6.18
N PRO A 58 -16.69 17.65 -5.68
CA PRO A 58 -15.25 17.72 -5.54
C PRO A 58 -14.71 16.63 -4.61
N VAL A 59 -13.67 15.92 -5.05
CA VAL A 59 -12.87 15.05 -4.19
C VAL A 59 -11.50 15.70 -4.00
N LEU A 60 -11.23 16.13 -2.77
CA LEU A 60 -10.03 16.86 -2.37
C LEU A 60 -8.97 15.91 -1.83
N VAL A 61 -7.70 16.31 -1.91
CA VAL A 61 -6.58 15.54 -1.37
C VAL A 61 -5.94 16.32 -0.23
N ASP A 62 -5.98 15.75 0.97
CA ASP A 62 -5.44 16.35 2.20
C ASP A 62 -4.32 15.48 2.77
N PHE A 63 -3.22 16.09 3.18
CA PHE A 63 -2.05 15.36 3.68
C PHE A 63 -2.00 15.38 5.21
N LYS A 64 -1.87 14.19 5.82
CA LYS A 64 -1.71 13.99 7.26
C LYS A 64 -0.55 13.02 7.54
N PRO A 65 0.71 13.43 7.27
CA PRO A 65 1.87 12.56 7.45
C PRO A 65 2.17 12.27 8.91
N GLY A 66 2.80 11.13 9.17
CA GLY A 66 3.40 10.82 10.47
C GLY A 66 3.09 9.42 10.99
N GLY A 67 4.02 8.87 11.78
CA GLY A 67 3.85 7.62 12.52
C GLY A 67 3.53 6.40 11.65
N GLY A 68 4.10 6.27 10.45
CA GLY A 68 3.85 5.11 9.60
C GLY A 68 2.37 4.88 9.28
N VAL A 69 1.64 5.93 8.87
CA VAL A 69 0.18 6.00 8.67
C VAL A 69 -0.70 6.18 9.91
N ILE A 70 -0.15 6.16 11.14
CA ILE A 70 -0.93 6.31 12.38
C ILE A 70 -1.70 7.63 12.40
N VAL A 71 -1.07 8.76 12.05
CA VAL A 71 -1.70 10.10 12.14
C VAL A 71 -2.91 10.21 11.22
N ALA A 72 -2.78 9.81 9.95
CA ALA A 72 -3.89 9.78 9.01
C ALA A 72 -4.98 8.78 9.42
N THR A 73 -4.59 7.59 9.90
CA THR A 73 -5.56 6.57 10.33
C THR A 73 -6.38 7.05 11.51
N GLN A 74 -5.74 7.67 12.50
CA GLN A 74 -6.43 8.27 13.65
C GLN A 74 -7.40 9.38 13.22
N TYR A 75 -7.00 10.20 12.25
CA TYR A 75 -7.88 11.26 11.73
C TYR A 75 -9.15 10.67 11.10
N VAL A 76 -9.01 9.63 10.27
CA VAL A 76 -10.14 8.95 9.62
C VAL A 76 -11.01 8.24 10.65
N ALA A 77 -10.41 7.51 11.60
CA ALA A 77 -11.12 6.82 12.69
C ALA A 77 -12.01 7.77 13.52
N LYS A 78 -11.60 9.02 13.69
CA LYS A 78 -12.33 10.06 14.45
C LYS A 78 -13.26 10.92 13.60
N SER A 79 -13.31 10.70 12.28
CA SER A 79 -14.16 11.47 11.38
C SER A 79 -15.64 11.06 11.51
N ALA A 80 -16.53 11.89 10.98
CA ALA A 80 -17.95 11.54 10.89
C ALA A 80 -18.10 10.26 10.03
N PRO A 81 -18.89 9.26 10.48
CA PRO A 81 -19.11 8.03 9.75
C PRO A 81 -20.11 8.20 8.60
N ASP A 82 -19.83 9.14 7.69
CA ASP A 82 -20.72 9.51 6.58
C ASP A 82 -20.07 9.34 5.19
N GLY A 83 -18.87 8.75 5.15
CA GLY A 83 -18.12 8.46 3.91
C GLY A 83 -17.40 9.65 3.27
N HIS A 84 -17.53 10.88 3.79
CA HIS A 84 -16.89 12.05 3.18
C HIS A 84 -15.43 12.24 3.58
N VAL A 85 -14.91 11.40 4.47
CA VAL A 85 -13.48 11.30 4.79
C VAL A 85 -13.02 9.90 4.47
N ILE A 86 -12.21 9.79 3.42
CA ILE A 86 -11.64 8.52 2.95
C ILE A 86 -10.14 8.55 3.26
N GLY A 87 -9.63 7.55 3.96
CA GLY A 87 -8.21 7.41 4.25
C GLY A 87 -7.49 6.53 3.24
N ILE A 88 -6.31 6.95 2.78
CA ILE A 88 -5.34 6.03 2.19
C ILE A 88 -4.62 5.26 3.30
N VAL A 89 -4.60 3.94 3.15
CA VAL A 89 -3.79 3.02 3.96
C VAL A 89 -2.81 2.25 3.10
N THR A 90 -1.73 1.80 3.73
CA THR A 90 -0.73 0.93 3.12
C THR A 90 -0.48 -0.27 4.02
N SER A 91 0.40 -1.20 3.62
CA SER A 91 0.84 -2.32 4.46
C SER A 91 1.29 -1.93 5.88
N ALA A 92 1.75 -0.69 6.10
CA ALA A 92 2.04 -0.19 7.43
C ALA A 92 0.83 -0.28 8.38
N HIS A 93 -0.40 -0.13 7.87
CA HIS A 93 -1.63 -0.29 8.64
C HIS A 93 -1.75 -1.68 9.27
N ALA A 94 -1.32 -2.74 8.56
CA ALA A 94 -1.32 -4.10 9.09
C ALA A 94 -0.10 -4.42 9.98
N ILE A 95 1.00 -3.68 9.82
CA ILE A 95 2.24 -3.86 10.58
C ILE A 95 2.17 -3.15 11.94
N ASN A 96 1.59 -1.95 11.98
CA ASN A 96 1.56 -1.06 13.14
C ASN A 96 1.07 -1.73 14.44
N PRO A 97 0.03 -2.60 14.46
CA PRO A 97 -0.40 -3.31 15.67
C PRO A 97 0.68 -4.20 16.30
N ALA A 98 1.65 -4.66 15.49
CA ALA A 98 2.74 -5.50 15.96
C ALA A 98 4.01 -4.71 16.31
N LEU A 99 4.16 -3.48 15.80
CA LEU A 99 5.32 -2.62 16.06
C LEU A 99 5.07 -1.59 17.17
N ALA A 100 3.92 -0.91 17.17
CA ALA A 100 3.68 0.23 18.04
C ALA A 100 3.30 -0.22 19.46
N MET A 101 3.93 0.39 20.48
CA MET A 101 3.62 0.12 21.89
C MET A 101 2.14 0.34 22.25
N LYS A 102 1.52 1.38 21.67
CA LYS A 102 0.10 1.69 21.83
C LYS A 102 -0.41 2.50 20.65
N LEU A 103 -1.42 1.99 19.95
CA LEU A 103 -2.10 2.72 18.89
C LEU A 103 -3.22 3.61 19.47
N PRO A 104 -3.47 4.79 18.88
CA PRO A 104 -4.54 5.68 19.31
C PRO A 104 -5.91 5.35 18.69
N TYR A 105 -6.04 4.15 18.13
CA TYR A 105 -7.24 3.56 17.52
C TYR A 105 -7.11 2.03 17.52
N ASP A 106 -8.22 1.32 17.43
CA ASP A 106 -8.28 -0.10 17.11
C ASP A 106 -8.29 -0.29 15.59
N THR A 107 -7.27 -0.99 15.07
CA THR A 107 -7.03 -1.17 13.63
C THR A 107 -8.17 -1.91 12.92
N LEU A 108 -8.93 -2.74 13.63
CA LEU A 108 -10.02 -3.54 13.06
C LEU A 108 -11.42 -3.04 13.43
N LYS A 109 -11.54 -2.14 14.42
CA LYS A 109 -12.85 -1.69 14.93
C LYS A 109 -13.16 -0.21 14.69
N ASP A 110 -12.16 0.64 14.56
CA ASP A 110 -12.41 2.09 14.44
C ASP A 110 -12.42 2.58 12.97
N VAL A 111 -11.97 1.73 12.04
CA VAL A 111 -12.01 1.99 10.59
C VAL A 111 -12.62 0.80 9.84
N ALA A 112 -13.25 1.09 8.69
CA ALA A 112 -13.79 0.10 7.77
C ALA A 112 -12.99 0.10 6.45
N PRO A 113 -12.46 -1.06 6.02
CA PRO A 113 -11.81 -1.21 4.72
C PRO A 113 -12.81 -0.99 3.57
N VAL A 114 -12.42 -0.22 2.55
CA VAL A 114 -13.28 0.12 1.41
C VAL A 114 -12.83 -0.60 0.15
N ALA A 115 -11.57 -0.44 -0.24
CA ALA A 115 -11.03 -1.11 -1.42
C ALA A 115 -9.52 -1.19 -1.36
N ARG A 116 -8.95 -2.31 -1.82
CA ARG A 116 -7.54 -2.35 -2.19
C ARG A 116 -7.43 -1.82 -3.62
N LEU A 117 -6.42 -0.99 -3.90
CA LEU A 117 -6.20 -0.45 -5.24
C LEU A 117 -5.13 -1.25 -6.00
N GLY A 118 -4.07 -1.63 -5.30
CA GLY A 118 -2.97 -2.35 -5.92
C GLY A 118 -1.77 -2.53 -5.01
N TYR A 119 -0.63 -2.76 -5.65
CA TYR A 119 0.66 -3.01 -5.01
C TYR A 119 1.74 -2.12 -5.63
N SER A 120 2.62 -1.55 -4.80
CA SER A 120 3.90 -1.03 -5.25
C SER A 120 4.88 -2.20 -5.40
N VAL A 121 5.60 -2.24 -6.52
CA VAL A 121 6.53 -3.34 -6.81
C VAL A 121 7.90 -3.05 -6.21
N ILE A 122 8.36 -3.97 -5.36
CA ILE A 122 9.74 -4.01 -4.86
C ILE A 122 10.51 -5.06 -5.66
N GLY A 123 11.75 -4.71 -6.02
CA GLY A 123 12.68 -5.60 -6.69
C GLY A 123 13.89 -5.91 -5.81
N LEU A 124 14.43 -7.11 -5.96
CA LEU A 124 15.78 -7.45 -5.54
C LEU A 124 16.75 -6.92 -6.60
N VAL A 125 17.44 -5.85 -6.26
CA VAL A 125 18.35 -5.12 -7.16
C VAL A 125 19.78 -5.27 -6.68
N VAL A 126 20.70 -5.46 -7.61
CA VAL A 126 22.12 -5.62 -7.34
C VAL A 126 22.96 -4.67 -8.19
N HIS A 127 24.16 -4.36 -7.71
CA HIS A 127 25.18 -3.69 -8.50
C HIS A 127 25.79 -4.68 -9.53
N PRO A 128 26.10 -4.25 -10.77
CA PRO A 128 26.61 -5.14 -11.82
C PRO A 128 27.97 -5.79 -11.53
N SER A 129 28.75 -5.27 -10.57
CA SER A 129 30.01 -5.90 -10.14
C SER A 129 29.82 -7.23 -9.40
N LEU A 130 28.60 -7.53 -8.92
CA LEU A 130 28.32 -8.84 -8.35
C LEU A 130 28.17 -9.89 -9.47
N PRO A 131 28.91 -11.01 -9.41
CA PRO A 131 28.87 -12.06 -10.44
C PRO A 131 27.63 -12.97 -10.29
N VAL A 132 26.44 -12.37 -10.24
CA VAL A 132 25.15 -13.07 -10.01
C VAL A 132 24.12 -12.60 -11.01
N ASN A 133 23.36 -13.50 -11.63
CA ASN A 133 22.36 -13.16 -12.67
C ASN A 133 20.93 -13.50 -12.27
N ASP A 134 20.76 -14.19 -11.15
CA ASP A 134 19.46 -14.59 -10.62
C ASP A 134 19.52 -14.67 -9.08
N VAL A 135 18.36 -14.94 -8.49
CA VAL A 135 18.20 -15.09 -7.03
C VAL A 135 19.06 -16.22 -6.48
N LYS A 136 19.16 -17.34 -7.20
CA LYS A 136 19.92 -18.52 -6.77
C LYS A 136 21.41 -18.20 -6.64
N GLY A 137 21.99 -17.55 -7.65
CA GLY A 137 23.38 -17.11 -7.64
C GLY A 137 23.69 -16.11 -6.52
N LEU A 138 22.75 -15.22 -6.19
CA LEU A 138 22.92 -14.35 -5.01
C LEU A 138 22.93 -15.14 -3.70
N ILE A 139 22.04 -16.12 -3.54
CA ILE A 139 22.00 -16.97 -2.34
C ILE A 139 23.31 -17.75 -2.21
N GLU A 140 23.81 -18.34 -3.30
CA GLU A 140 25.08 -19.08 -3.31
C GLU A 140 26.26 -18.18 -2.95
N LEU A 141 26.35 -16.99 -3.53
CA LEU A 141 27.40 -16.02 -3.23
C LEU A 141 27.38 -15.60 -1.75
N ALA A 142 26.19 -15.31 -1.20
CA ALA A 142 26.03 -14.91 0.18
C ALA A 142 26.38 -16.03 1.18
N ARG A 143 26.15 -17.30 0.82
CA ARG A 143 26.56 -18.46 1.64
C ARG A 143 28.07 -18.66 1.67
N GLN A 144 28.75 -18.42 0.55
CA GLN A 144 30.21 -18.56 0.48
C GLN A 144 30.94 -17.50 1.30
N LYS A 145 30.34 -16.31 1.46
CA LYS A 145 30.94 -15.18 2.19
C LYS A 145 29.95 -14.59 3.19
N PRO A 146 29.67 -15.28 4.31
CA PRO A 146 28.80 -14.76 5.35
C PRO A 146 29.29 -13.38 5.82
N ASP A 147 28.36 -12.46 6.02
CA ASP A 147 28.60 -11.09 6.51
C ASP A 147 29.47 -10.19 5.61
N ALA A 148 29.93 -10.67 4.45
CA ALA A 148 30.72 -9.88 3.50
C ALA A 148 29.86 -9.03 2.54
N LEU A 149 28.59 -9.40 2.37
CA LEU A 149 27.65 -8.63 1.56
C LEU A 149 26.81 -7.71 2.45
N SER A 150 26.70 -6.45 2.06
CA SER A 150 25.73 -5.53 2.62
C SER A 150 24.49 -5.43 1.74
N HIS A 151 23.36 -5.11 2.35
CA HIS A 151 22.14 -4.74 1.64
C HIS A 151 21.59 -3.41 2.13
N GLY A 152 21.11 -2.61 1.20
CA GLY A 152 20.51 -1.31 1.48
C GLY A 152 18.99 -1.40 1.65
N SER A 153 18.43 -0.46 2.42
CA SER A 153 17.01 -0.14 2.38
C SER A 153 16.81 1.38 2.42
N ASN A 154 15.61 1.83 2.07
CA ASN A 154 15.20 3.23 2.21
C ASN A 154 14.81 3.61 3.65
N GLY A 155 15.15 2.79 4.65
CA GLY A 155 14.93 3.04 6.07
C GLY A 155 14.68 1.77 6.88
N ILE A 156 14.90 1.84 8.19
CA ILE A 156 14.56 0.78 9.14
C ILE A 156 13.03 0.62 9.19
N GLY A 157 12.56 -0.63 9.31
CA GLY A 157 11.13 -0.96 9.37
C GLY A 157 10.33 -0.76 8.07
N THR A 158 10.96 -0.26 7.00
CA THR A 158 10.33 -0.15 5.68
C THR A 158 10.03 -1.52 5.07
N ALA A 159 9.10 -1.58 4.12
CA ALA A 159 8.83 -2.82 3.39
C ALA A 159 10.10 -3.38 2.72
N ALA A 160 10.97 -2.52 2.17
CA ALA A 160 12.28 -2.92 1.65
C ALA A 160 13.17 -3.61 2.68
N HIS A 161 13.27 -3.04 3.89
CA HIS A 161 14.03 -3.66 4.98
C HIS A 161 13.44 -5.04 5.36
N LEU A 162 12.12 -5.11 5.57
CA LEU A 162 11.45 -6.35 5.92
C LEU A 162 11.53 -7.40 4.80
N SER A 163 11.54 -6.99 3.53
CA SER A 163 11.75 -7.89 2.38
C SER A 163 13.12 -8.55 2.44
N ALA A 164 14.15 -7.79 2.81
CA ALA A 164 15.50 -8.31 2.95
C ALA A 164 15.63 -9.27 4.13
N GLU A 165 15.05 -8.94 5.29
CA GLU A 165 15.09 -9.82 6.47
C GLU A 165 14.33 -11.13 6.23
N LEU A 166 13.16 -11.08 5.60
CA LEU A 166 12.43 -12.28 5.18
C LEU A 166 13.27 -13.12 4.21
N PHE A 167 13.94 -12.48 3.25
CA PHE A 167 14.78 -13.17 2.26
C PHE A 167 15.96 -13.87 2.92
N LYS A 168 16.68 -13.16 3.81
CA LYS A 168 17.80 -13.70 4.59
C LYS A 168 17.37 -14.90 5.42
N SER A 169 16.25 -14.77 6.13
CA SER A 169 15.68 -15.84 6.96
C SER A 169 15.32 -17.08 6.14
N MET A 170 14.55 -16.91 5.06
CA MET A 170 14.11 -18.03 4.21
C MET A 170 15.25 -18.70 3.44
N ALA A 171 16.24 -17.92 2.99
CA ALA A 171 17.39 -18.44 2.25
C ALA A 171 18.48 -19.02 3.17
N GLY A 172 18.40 -18.77 4.48
CA GLY A 172 19.44 -19.16 5.45
C GLY A 172 20.78 -18.47 5.16
N ILE A 173 20.75 -17.17 4.84
CA ILE A 173 21.95 -16.37 4.51
C ILE A 173 22.09 -15.17 5.44
N LYS A 174 23.30 -14.63 5.52
CA LYS A 174 23.59 -13.41 6.26
C LYS A 174 24.06 -12.30 5.33
N MET A 175 23.56 -11.10 5.59
CA MET A 175 23.98 -9.86 4.93
C MET A 175 23.82 -8.71 5.93
N VAL A 176 24.72 -7.74 5.88
CA VAL A 176 24.71 -6.57 6.78
C VAL A 176 23.72 -5.53 6.25
N HIS A 177 22.77 -5.10 7.09
CA HIS A 177 21.83 -4.05 6.69
C HIS A 177 22.47 -2.66 6.79
N VAL A 178 22.32 -1.86 5.73
CA VAL A 178 22.72 -0.45 5.69
C VAL A 178 21.47 0.41 5.48
N PRO A 179 20.93 1.08 6.53
CA PRO A 179 19.74 1.89 6.42
C PRO A 179 20.04 3.28 5.82
N TYR A 180 19.21 3.71 4.88
CA TYR A 180 19.27 5.07 4.33
C TYR A 180 18.04 5.90 4.73
N LYS A 181 18.19 7.23 4.73
CA LYS A 181 17.09 8.18 4.90
C LYS A 181 16.33 8.39 3.59
N GLY A 182 15.65 7.34 3.11
CA GLY A 182 14.90 7.36 1.85
C GLY A 182 15.65 6.77 0.65
N GLY A 183 14.98 6.73 -0.50
CA GLY A 183 15.49 6.05 -1.70
C GLY A 183 16.60 6.80 -2.44
N ALA A 184 16.57 8.14 -2.47
CA ALA A 184 17.57 8.92 -3.19
C ALA A 184 19.03 8.64 -2.73
N PRO A 185 19.37 8.73 -1.43
CA PRO A 185 20.73 8.43 -0.98
C PRO A 185 21.09 6.94 -1.13
N LEU A 186 20.11 6.02 -1.04
CA LEU A 186 20.31 4.60 -1.33
C LEU A 186 20.79 4.39 -2.77
N TYR A 187 20.10 4.94 -3.77
CA TYR A 187 20.45 4.73 -5.18
C TYR A 187 21.81 5.32 -5.55
N VAL A 188 22.19 6.45 -4.94
CA VAL A 188 23.54 7.03 -5.12
C VAL A 188 24.62 6.03 -4.72
N ASP A 189 24.51 5.44 -3.52
CA ASP A 189 25.50 4.49 -3.02
C ASP A 189 25.43 3.13 -3.71
N MET A 190 24.25 2.69 -4.15
CA MET A 190 24.12 1.49 -4.98
C MET A 190 24.83 1.67 -6.32
N VAL A 191 24.60 2.79 -7.02
CA VAL A 191 25.25 3.09 -8.31
C VAL A 191 26.77 3.25 -8.15
N ALA A 192 27.23 3.75 -7.00
CA ALA A 192 28.65 3.81 -6.68
C ALA A 192 29.24 2.45 -6.24
N GLY A 193 28.43 1.39 -6.12
CA GLY A 193 28.85 0.05 -5.69
C GLY A 193 29.17 -0.07 -4.20
N ARG A 194 28.87 0.94 -3.38
CA ARG A 194 29.13 0.93 -1.92
C ARG A 194 28.19 -0.01 -1.18
N VAL A 195 26.96 -0.16 -1.69
CA VAL A 195 25.98 -1.12 -1.19
C VAL A 195 25.50 -1.97 -2.36
N PRO A 196 25.97 -3.22 -2.48
CA PRO A 196 25.87 -3.97 -3.74
C PRO A 196 24.53 -4.69 -3.92
N VAL A 197 23.69 -4.76 -2.88
CA VAL A 197 22.36 -5.40 -2.91
C VAL A 197 21.35 -4.44 -2.29
N ALA A 198 20.13 -4.38 -2.80
CA ALA A 198 19.02 -3.78 -2.09
C ALA A 198 17.69 -4.41 -2.49
N PHE A 199 16.75 -4.36 -1.55
CA PHE A 199 15.34 -4.43 -1.91
C PHE A 199 14.87 -3.00 -2.15
N ALA A 200 14.47 -2.70 -3.38
CA ALA A 200 14.30 -1.33 -3.84
C ALA A 200 12.97 -1.16 -4.59
N ILE A 201 12.40 0.04 -4.52
CA ILE A 201 11.18 0.38 -5.27
C ILE A 201 11.52 0.38 -6.76
N MET A 202 10.90 -0.51 -7.53
CA MET A 202 11.29 -0.75 -8.92
C MET A 202 11.22 0.52 -9.77
N THR A 203 10.22 1.38 -9.59
CA THR A 203 10.11 2.62 -10.37
C THR A 203 11.32 3.52 -10.25
N SER A 204 11.88 3.66 -9.06
CA SER A 204 13.07 4.47 -8.84
C SER A 204 14.35 3.75 -9.29
N ALA A 205 14.37 2.42 -9.27
CA ALA A 205 15.49 1.63 -9.76
C ALA A 205 15.56 1.57 -11.31
N MET A 206 14.41 1.59 -12.01
CA MET A 206 14.34 1.37 -13.45
C MET A 206 15.21 2.30 -14.30
N PRO A 207 15.31 3.62 -14.05
CA PRO A 207 16.22 4.49 -14.80
C PRO A 207 17.69 4.02 -14.71
N HIS A 208 18.12 3.55 -13.54
CA HIS A 208 19.47 3.01 -13.34
C HIS A 208 19.66 1.64 -13.96
N ILE A 209 18.64 0.79 -13.92
CA ILE A 209 18.64 -0.54 -14.55
C ILE A 209 18.72 -0.41 -16.07
N ARG A 210 17.91 0.46 -16.67
CA ARG A 210 17.93 0.74 -18.12
C ARG A 210 19.26 1.34 -18.57
N ALA A 211 19.91 2.13 -17.72
CA ALA A 211 21.24 2.68 -17.97
C ALA A 211 22.38 1.67 -17.73
N GLY A 212 22.10 0.41 -17.37
CA GLY A 212 23.10 -0.61 -17.07
C GLY A 212 23.90 -0.40 -15.79
N LYS A 213 23.51 0.58 -14.96
CA LYS A 213 24.20 0.92 -13.70
C LYS A 213 23.79 0.01 -12.54
N LEU A 214 22.61 -0.61 -12.63
CA LEU A 214 22.08 -1.59 -11.68
C LEU A 214 21.44 -2.75 -12.44
N LYS A 215 21.19 -3.87 -11.77
CA LYS A 215 20.50 -5.03 -12.32
C LYS A 215 19.41 -5.49 -11.36
N ALA A 216 18.18 -5.68 -11.83
CA ALA A 216 17.14 -6.36 -11.05
C ALA A 216 17.20 -7.87 -11.31
N LEU A 217 17.16 -8.66 -10.23
CA LEU A 217 17.19 -10.12 -10.27
C LEU A 217 15.78 -10.72 -10.22
N ALA A 218 14.89 -10.11 -9.44
CA ALA A 218 13.53 -10.59 -9.19
C ALA A 218 12.65 -9.51 -8.57
N VAL A 219 11.34 -9.77 -8.51
CA VAL A 219 10.35 -8.98 -7.77
C VAL A 219 9.83 -9.72 -6.54
N THR A 220 9.34 -8.99 -5.54
CA THR A 220 8.84 -9.56 -4.29
C THR A 220 7.37 -10.00 -4.32
N ASN A 221 6.66 -9.68 -5.42
CA ASN A 221 5.28 -10.09 -5.66
C ASN A 221 5.19 -11.64 -5.67
N PRO A 222 4.06 -12.23 -5.23
CA PRO A 222 3.92 -13.69 -5.18
C PRO A 222 3.94 -14.33 -6.58
N ARG A 223 3.62 -13.53 -7.61
CA ARG A 223 3.62 -13.87 -9.03
C ARG A 223 4.34 -12.78 -9.83
N ARG A 224 4.64 -13.06 -11.11
CA ARG A 224 5.18 -12.04 -12.02
C ARG A 224 4.30 -10.79 -12.00
N SER A 225 4.93 -9.64 -11.86
CA SER A 225 4.21 -8.37 -11.90
C SER A 225 3.80 -8.06 -13.33
N SER A 226 2.55 -7.61 -13.51
CA SER A 226 2.10 -7.10 -14.81
C SER A 226 2.82 -5.81 -15.24
N VAL A 227 3.40 -5.06 -14.30
CA VAL A 227 4.16 -3.83 -14.58
C VAL A 227 5.61 -4.12 -14.95
N TYR A 228 6.17 -5.19 -14.39
CA TYR A 228 7.57 -5.59 -14.56
C TYR A 228 7.66 -7.08 -14.92
N PRO A 229 7.10 -7.52 -16.06
CA PRO A 229 6.90 -8.94 -16.38
C PRO A 229 8.21 -9.70 -16.63
N ASP A 230 9.26 -9.00 -17.04
CA ASP A 230 10.57 -9.59 -17.36
C ASP A 230 11.24 -10.20 -16.13
N TYR A 231 10.95 -9.70 -14.94
CA TYR A 231 11.58 -10.14 -13.70
C TYR A 231 10.75 -11.24 -13.03
N PRO A 232 11.35 -12.41 -12.71
CA PRO A 232 10.64 -13.47 -12.01
C PRO A 232 10.30 -13.06 -10.58
N PRO A 233 9.27 -13.67 -9.95
CA PRO A 233 9.07 -13.50 -8.53
C PRO A 233 10.15 -14.27 -7.75
N ILE A 234 10.55 -13.76 -6.58
CA ILE A 234 11.49 -14.47 -5.68
C ILE A 234 10.93 -15.84 -5.28
N SER A 235 9.60 -15.99 -5.23
CA SER A 235 8.91 -17.26 -4.95
C SER A 235 9.27 -18.39 -5.92
N ALA A 236 9.76 -18.07 -7.12
CA ALA A 236 10.25 -19.07 -8.08
C ALA A 236 11.54 -19.77 -7.61
N THR A 237 12.31 -19.15 -6.72
CA THR A 237 13.52 -19.72 -6.10
C THR A 237 13.32 -20.07 -4.63
N LEU A 238 12.53 -19.28 -3.92
CA LEU A 238 12.18 -19.49 -2.51
C LEU A 238 10.66 -19.64 -2.36
N PRO A 239 10.11 -20.86 -2.53
CA PRO A 239 8.67 -21.09 -2.43
C PRO A 239 8.07 -20.50 -1.15
N GLY A 240 6.95 -19.79 -1.29
CA GLY A 240 6.28 -19.10 -0.18
C GLY A 240 6.83 -17.70 0.14
N TYR A 241 7.90 -17.23 -0.51
CA TYR A 241 8.35 -15.85 -0.34
C TYR A 241 7.31 -14.89 -0.93
N GLU A 242 6.78 -14.03 -0.08
CA GLU A 242 5.95 -12.90 -0.50
C GLU A 242 6.16 -11.73 0.43
N LEU A 243 6.50 -10.58 -0.15
CA LEU A 243 6.35 -9.31 0.54
C LEU A 243 5.91 -8.22 -0.42
N THR A 244 4.62 -7.91 -0.36
CA THR A 244 4.02 -6.85 -1.16
C THR A 244 3.78 -5.60 -0.33
N THR A 245 3.87 -4.43 -0.97
CA THR A 245 3.43 -3.16 -0.37
C THR A 245 2.13 -2.77 -1.02
N TRP A 246 1.01 -3.08 -0.38
CA TRP A 246 -0.31 -2.74 -0.90
C TRP A 246 -0.73 -1.33 -0.50
N THR A 247 -1.61 -0.75 -1.31
CA THR A 247 -2.31 0.52 -1.04
C THR A 247 -3.81 0.31 -1.17
N GLY A 248 -4.57 0.87 -0.23
CA GLY A 248 -6.03 0.78 -0.20
C GLY A 248 -6.69 2.00 0.44
N LEU A 249 -8.01 1.96 0.45
CA LEU A 249 -8.91 2.98 0.98
C LEU A 249 -9.66 2.45 2.20
N MET A 250 -9.92 3.31 3.17
CA MET A 250 -10.74 3.03 4.35
C MET A 250 -11.60 4.26 4.71
N VAL A 251 -12.62 4.05 5.53
CA VAL A 251 -13.46 5.11 6.14
C VAL A 251 -13.61 4.83 7.64
N ALA A 252 -14.30 5.70 8.38
CA ALA A 252 -14.65 5.42 9.78
C ALA A 252 -15.58 4.19 9.87
N ALA A 253 -15.42 3.34 10.90
CA ALA A 253 -16.12 2.05 10.99
C ALA A 253 -17.65 2.15 11.02
N GLY A 254 -18.21 3.24 11.52
CA GLY A 254 -19.65 3.45 11.56
C GLY A 254 -20.30 3.82 10.22
N THR A 255 -19.51 3.95 9.15
CA THR A 255 -20.03 4.42 7.85
C THR A 255 -21.07 3.45 7.32
N PRO A 256 -22.27 3.91 6.89
CA PRO A 256 -23.31 3.07 6.33
C PRO A 256 -22.80 2.12 5.24
N ARG A 257 -23.27 0.88 5.29
CA ARG A 257 -22.77 -0.20 4.43
C ARG A 257 -22.96 0.11 2.94
N ASP A 258 -24.09 0.70 2.57
CA ASP A 258 -24.39 1.15 1.21
C ASP A 258 -23.42 2.22 0.71
N ILE A 259 -23.01 3.16 1.58
CA ILE A 259 -21.97 4.14 1.26
C ILE A 259 -20.61 3.46 1.08
N VAL A 260 -20.23 2.53 1.96
CA VAL A 260 -18.98 1.75 1.82
C VAL A 260 -18.97 0.97 0.51
N GLU A 261 -20.07 0.28 0.17
CA GLU A 261 -20.21 -0.50 -1.06
C GLU A 261 -20.16 0.40 -2.30
N LYS A 262 -20.79 1.59 -2.27
CA LYS A 262 -20.69 2.58 -3.34
C LYS A 262 -19.25 3.04 -3.55
N ILE A 263 -18.57 3.52 -2.50
CA ILE A 263 -17.18 3.99 -2.60
C ILE A 263 -16.28 2.85 -3.08
N SER A 264 -16.50 1.63 -2.57
CA SER A 264 -15.75 0.44 -2.97
C SER A 264 -15.91 0.14 -4.46
N SER A 265 -17.15 0.09 -4.95
CA SER A 265 -17.44 -0.20 -6.36
C SER A 265 -16.84 0.86 -7.29
N ASP A 266 -16.99 2.13 -6.94
CA ASP A 266 -16.44 3.24 -7.72
C ASP A 266 -14.89 3.23 -7.70
N ALA A 267 -14.27 2.97 -6.55
CA ALA A 267 -12.82 2.86 -6.45
C ALA A 267 -12.26 1.66 -7.25
N VAL A 268 -12.93 0.51 -7.20
CA VAL A 268 -12.58 -0.67 -8.01
C VAL A 268 -12.72 -0.39 -9.50
N ARG A 269 -13.78 0.35 -9.90
CA ARG A 269 -13.97 0.79 -11.28
C ARG A 269 -12.82 1.71 -11.73
N VAL A 270 -12.43 2.68 -10.90
CA VAL A 270 -11.29 3.57 -11.20
C VAL A 270 -9.99 2.78 -11.34
N ALA A 271 -9.72 1.84 -10.43
CA ALA A 271 -8.49 1.03 -10.45
C ALA A 271 -8.41 0.09 -11.67
N ASN A 272 -9.54 -0.27 -12.28
CA ASN A 272 -9.60 -1.13 -13.47
C ASN A 272 -9.62 -0.36 -14.80
N ALA A 273 -9.84 0.96 -14.77
CA ALA A 273 -9.90 1.77 -15.99
C ALA A 273 -8.53 1.73 -16.72
N PRO A 274 -8.48 1.39 -18.03
CA PRO A 274 -7.23 1.17 -18.76
C PRO A 274 -6.25 2.34 -18.67
N GLU A 275 -6.75 3.57 -18.79
CA GLU A 275 -5.95 4.79 -18.72
C GLU A 275 -5.32 4.99 -17.32
N LEU A 276 -6.00 4.56 -16.25
CA LEU A 276 -5.46 4.62 -14.91
C LEU A 276 -4.55 3.45 -14.58
N ARG A 277 -4.77 2.27 -15.17
CA ARG A 277 -3.81 1.17 -15.08
C ARG A 277 -2.46 1.56 -15.66
N SER A 278 -2.45 2.20 -16.83
CA SER A 278 -1.21 2.72 -17.44
C SER A 278 -0.56 3.79 -16.57
N LYS A 279 -1.33 4.77 -16.08
CA LYS A 279 -0.79 5.82 -15.21
C LYS A 279 -0.23 5.23 -13.92
N PHE A 280 -0.89 4.26 -13.29
CA PHE A 280 -0.39 3.61 -12.08
C PHE A 280 0.89 2.81 -12.37
N ALA A 281 0.94 2.12 -13.52
CA ALA A 281 2.13 1.39 -13.95
C ALA A 281 3.35 2.30 -14.13
N GLU A 282 3.19 3.54 -14.62
CA GLU A 282 4.27 4.53 -14.69
C GLU A 282 4.87 4.86 -13.32
N PHE A 283 4.06 4.78 -12.25
CA PHE A 283 4.51 4.94 -10.86
C PHE A 283 4.90 3.62 -10.18
N GLY A 284 4.94 2.51 -10.93
CA GLY A 284 5.37 1.20 -10.43
C GLY A 284 4.29 0.52 -9.60
N TYR A 285 3.05 0.95 -9.77
CA TYR A 285 1.89 0.40 -9.12
C TYR A 285 1.21 -0.62 -10.04
N GLU A 286 1.15 -1.85 -9.58
CA GLU A 286 0.35 -2.90 -10.17
C GLU A 286 -1.07 -2.82 -9.61
N THR A 287 -2.03 -2.52 -10.47
CA THR A 287 -3.45 -2.54 -10.11
C THR A 287 -3.88 -3.97 -9.81
N ALA A 288 -4.43 -4.18 -8.63
CA ALA A 288 -4.97 -5.46 -8.19
C ALA A 288 -6.12 -5.19 -7.23
N PRO A 289 -7.26 -4.69 -7.73
CA PRO A 289 -8.29 -4.20 -6.85
C PRO A 289 -9.01 -5.32 -6.10
N LEU A 290 -9.38 -5.06 -4.85
CA LEU A 290 -10.29 -5.88 -4.05
C LEU A 290 -11.41 -4.97 -3.54
N GLY A 291 -12.66 -5.45 -3.59
CA GLY A 291 -13.78 -4.75 -2.97
C GLY A 291 -13.76 -4.85 -1.43
N ALA A 292 -14.67 -4.15 -0.76
CA ALA A 292 -14.66 -3.96 0.70
C ALA A 292 -14.55 -5.27 1.48
N ALA A 293 -15.42 -6.25 1.21
CA ALA A 293 -15.44 -7.52 1.91
C ALA A 293 -14.14 -8.34 1.70
N GLN A 294 -13.64 -8.39 0.47
CA GLN A 294 -12.38 -9.08 0.15
C GLN A 294 -11.19 -8.37 0.78
N PHE A 295 -11.23 -7.04 0.86
CA PHE A 295 -10.16 -6.24 1.44
C PHE A 295 -10.13 -6.34 2.97
N ASP A 296 -11.28 -6.42 3.65
CA ASP A 296 -11.33 -6.72 5.09
C ASP A 296 -10.71 -8.08 5.42
N ALA A 297 -11.11 -9.13 4.68
CA ALA A 297 -10.51 -10.46 4.84
C ALA A 297 -8.99 -10.44 4.60
N PHE A 298 -8.54 -9.71 3.58
CA PHE A 298 -7.13 -9.52 3.28
C PHE A 298 -6.38 -8.81 4.41
N ILE A 299 -6.91 -7.71 4.96
CA ILE A 299 -6.27 -6.97 6.06
C ILE A 299 -6.10 -7.84 7.30
N ARG A 300 -7.12 -8.64 7.65
CA ARG A 300 -7.03 -9.56 8.80
C ARG A 300 -5.90 -10.58 8.63
N ALA A 301 -5.81 -11.20 7.46
CA ALA A 301 -4.74 -12.13 7.13
C ALA A 301 -3.36 -11.45 7.13
N GLU A 302 -3.27 -10.22 6.62
CA GLU A 302 -2.03 -9.43 6.61
C GLU A 302 -1.57 -9.06 8.03
N ILE A 303 -2.47 -8.65 8.93
CA ILE A 303 -2.12 -8.35 10.33
C ILE A 303 -1.49 -9.58 11.01
N GLU A 304 -2.09 -10.76 10.82
CA GLU A 304 -1.55 -11.99 11.37
C GLU A 304 -0.16 -12.32 10.79
N SER A 305 -0.05 -12.28 9.47
CA SER A 305 1.17 -12.58 8.72
C SER A 305 2.32 -11.64 9.09
N LYS A 306 2.10 -10.32 9.01
CA LYS A 306 3.11 -9.32 9.34
C LYS A 306 3.45 -9.31 10.82
N GLY A 307 2.49 -9.60 11.70
CA GLY A 307 2.75 -9.75 13.13
C GLY A 307 3.74 -10.88 13.43
N LYS A 308 3.64 -12.02 12.72
CA LYS A 308 4.63 -13.11 12.83
C LYS A 308 6.00 -12.67 12.31
N LEU A 309 6.04 -11.97 11.17
CA LEU A 309 7.29 -11.48 10.58
C LEU A 309 8.02 -10.48 11.49
N VAL A 310 7.31 -9.50 12.05
CA VAL A 310 7.87 -8.50 12.97
C VAL A 310 8.51 -9.18 14.18
N ARG A 311 7.79 -10.10 14.84
CA ARG A 311 8.31 -10.85 16.00
C ARG A 311 9.54 -11.68 15.65
N GLY A 312 9.56 -12.30 14.47
CA GLY A 312 10.71 -13.09 14.00
C GLY A 312 11.93 -12.25 13.60
N SER A 313 11.71 -11.02 13.12
CA SER A 313 12.80 -10.12 12.68
C SER A 313 13.54 -9.41 13.81
N GLY A 314 12.95 -9.35 15.01
CA GLY A 314 13.47 -8.53 16.12
C GLY A 314 13.29 -7.02 15.93
N ALA A 315 12.62 -6.58 14.85
CA ALA A 315 12.31 -5.18 14.63
C ALA A 315 11.44 -4.61 15.77
N LYS A 316 11.84 -3.47 16.32
CA LYS A 316 11.07 -2.70 17.31
C LYS A 316 10.77 -1.32 16.75
N SER A 317 9.64 -0.73 17.13
CA SER A 317 9.47 0.71 16.97
C SER A 317 10.45 1.41 17.91
N GLU A 318 11.31 2.27 17.38
CA GLU A 318 11.99 3.28 18.21
C GLU A 318 11.00 4.34 18.69
#